data_AF-A0A7C5LR73-F1
#
_entry.id   AF-A0A7C5LR73-F1
#
_cell.length_a   1.000
_cell.length_b   1.000
_cell.length_c   1.000
_cell.angle_alpha   90.00
_cell.angle_beta   90.00
_cell.angle_gamma   90.00
#
_symmetry.space_group_name_H-M   'P 1'
#
loop_
_entity.id
_entity.type
_entity.pdbx_description
1 polymer ?
#
loop_
_entity_poly.entity_id
_entity_poly.type
_entity_poly.pdbx_seq_one_letter_code
_entity_poly.pdbx_strand_id
1 'polypeptide(L)'
;MSALATFAPLAWRNLWRNPRRTVITLIVVSIGLWSVLFFNSFLTAWGESRKEGVLGLLIGQAQIHAPGYLDNPSIETLMAPPDPTLKAALADPRISAWAARLVLPGVVVSEYKTLP
;
A
#
# COMPACT_ATOMS: atom_id res chain seq x y z
N MET A 1 1.62 -45.49 23.52
CA MET A 1 2.66 -44.43 23.44
C MET A 1 4.09 -44.95 23.23
N SER A 2 4.40 -46.21 23.57
CA SER A 2 5.74 -46.80 23.43
C SER A 2 6.18 -47.14 22.00
N ALA A 3 5.24 -47.45 21.09
CA ALA A 3 5.56 -47.78 19.69
C ALA A 3 6.21 -46.60 18.94
N LEU A 4 5.75 -45.37 19.17
CA LEU A 4 6.34 -44.16 18.57
C LEU A 4 7.80 -43.95 19.02
N ALA A 5 8.09 -44.22 20.30
CA ALA A 5 9.44 -44.12 20.85
C ALA A 5 10.41 -45.14 20.23
N THR A 6 9.92 -46.31 19.81
CA THR A 6 10.74 -47.31 19.09
C THR A 6 10.96 -46.96 17.61
N PHE A 7 10.00 -46.30 16.94
CA PHE A 7 10.15 -45.95 15.51
C PHE A 7 11.01 -44.71 15.28
N ALA A 8 11.00 -43.72 16.18
CA ALA A 8 11.82 -42.51 16.07
C ALA A 8 13.34 -42.77 15.85
N PRO A 9 14.02 -43.62 16.65
CA PRO A 9 15.44 -43.91 16.43
C PRO A 9 15.70 -44.72 15.16
N LEU A 10 14.75 -45.57 14.73
CA LEU A 10 14.83 -46.32 13.48
C LEU A 10 14.71 -45.38 12.26
N ALA A 11 13.76 -44.45 12.30
CA ALA A 11 13.59 -43.42 11.27
C ALA A 11 14.81 -42.49 11.19
N TRP A 12 15.35 -42.07 12.34
CA TRP A 12 16.56 -41.25 12.39
C TRP A 12 17.75 -41.95 11.71
N ARG A 13 18.04 -43.20 12.09
CA ARG A 13 19.11 -43.99 11.44
C ARG A 13 18.86 -44.19 9.94
N ASN A 14 17.59 -44.30 9.52
CA ASN A 14 17.22 -44.40 8.11
C ASN A 14 17.55 -43.11 7.32
N LEU A 15 17.25 -41.93 7.87
CA LEU A 15 17.58 -40.64 7.25
C LEU A 15 19.09 -40.46 7.05
N TRP A 16 19.89 -40.83 8.04
CA TRP A 16 21.36 -40.70 8.01
C TRP A 16 22.04 -41.70 7.06
N ARG A 17 21.36 -42.79 6.66
CA ARG A 17 21.93 -43.79 5.75
C ARG A 17 22.03 -43.29 4.31
N ASN A 18 21.16 -42.37 3.89
CA ASN A 18 21.17 -41.75 2.56
C ASN A 18 20.94 -40.23 2.65
N PRO A 19 21.92 -39.46 3.16
CA PRO A 19 21.74 -38.04 3.48
C PRO A 19 21.44 -37.20 2.25
N ARG A 20 21.96 -37.55 1.07
CA ARG A 20 21.71 -36.82 -0.18
C ARG A 20 20.22 -36.74 -0.52
N ARG A 21 19.49 -37.86 -0.47
CA ARG A 21 18.05 -37.90 -0.78
C ARG A 21 17.24 -37.13 0.25
N THR A 22 17.56 -37.31 1.53
CA THR A 22 16.88 -36.63 2.64
C THR A 22 17.05 -35.11 2.57
N VAL A 23 18.25 -34.62 2.28
CA VAL A 23 18.52 -33.17 2.18
C VAL A 23 17.73 -32.54 1.04
N ILE A 24 17.67 -33.19 -0.13
CA ILE A 24 16.88 -32.67 -1.27
C ILE A 24 15.40 -32.53 -0.88
N THR A 25 14.80 -33.57 -0.28
CA THR A 25 13.40 -33.50 0.16
C THR A 25 13.18 -32.42 1.24
N LEU A 26 14.11 -32.29 2.19
CA LEU A 26 14.04 -31.29 3.23
C LEU A 26 14.11 -29.87 2.67
N ILE A 27 14.98 -29.62 1.69
CA ILE A 27 15.07 -28.34 0.98
C ILE A 27 13.77 -28.03 0.25
N VAL A 28 13.20 -29.00 -0.49
CA VAL A 28 11.93 -28.80 -1.22
C VAL A 28 10.81 -28.39 -0.28
N VAL A 29 10.64 -29.10 0.83
CA VAL A 29 9.61 -28.79 1.83
C VAL A 29 9.87 -27.44 2.50
N SER A 30 11.13 -27.15 2.83
CA SER A 30 11.53 -25.88 3.47
C SER A 30 11.25 -24.69 2.57
N ILE A 31 11.63 -24.76 1.28
CA ILE A 31 11.38 -23.71 0.30
C ILE A 31 9.88 -23.53 0.11
N GLY A 32 9.10 -24.61 0.02
CA GLY A 32 7.64 -24.54 -0.12
C GLY A 32 7.00 -23.79 1.05
N LEU A 33 7.34 -24.18 2.29
CA LEU A 33 6.82 -23.53 3.50
C LEU A 33 7.28 -22.07 3.59
N TRP A 34 8.57 -21.81 3.36
CA TRP A 34 9.11 -20.46 3.37
C TRP A 34 8.42 -19.56 2.34
N SER A 35 8.16 -20.07 1.14
CA SER A 35 7.47 -19.30 0.08
C SER A 35 6.08 -18.89 0.51
N VAL A 36 5.28 -19.81 1.07
CA VAL A 36 3.91 -19.50 1.52
C VAL A 36 3.92 -18.43 2.62
N LEU A 37 4.81 -18.56 3.61
CA LEU A 37 4.92 -17.58 4.70
C LEU A 37 5.40 -16.22 4.20
N PHE A 38 6.40 -16.21 3.32
CA PHE A 38 6.96 -15.00 2.71
C PHE A 38 5.90 -14.28 1.88
N PHE A 39 5.24 -14.97 0.95
CA PHE A 39 4.23 -14.37 0.09
C PHE A 39 3.04 -13.85 0.88
N ASN A 40 2.58 -14.56 1.92
CA ASN A 40 1.49 -14.07 2.76
C ASN A 40 1.84 -12.74 3.45
N SER A 41 3.04 -12.66 4.02
CA SER A 41 3.52 -11.45 4.70
C SER A 41 3.78 -10.32 3.71
N PHE A 42 4.38 -10.63 2.57
CA PHE A 42 4.69 -9.67 1.49
C PHE A 42 3.42 -9.06 0.90
N LEU A 43 2.42 -9.88 0.57
CA LEU A 43 1.15 -9.39 0.02
C LEU A 43 0.39 -8.53 1.03
N THR A 44 0.41 -8.91 2.30
CA THR A 44 -0.22 -8.11 3.37
C THR A 44 0.49 -6.78 3.55
N ALA A 45 1.83 -6.78 3.63
CA ALA A 45 2.63 -5.56 3.75
C ALA A 45 2.44 -4.65 2.53
N TRP A 46 2.46 -5.22 1.32
CA TRP A 46 2.19 -4.48 0.09
C TRP A 46 0.80 -3.84 0.10
N GLY A 47 -0.22 -4.56 0.57
CA GLY A 47 -1.56 -4.04 0.73
C GLY A 47 -1.64 -2.87 1.72
N GLU A 48 -0.92 -2.94 2.84
CA GLU A 48 -0.88 -1.87 3.83
C GLU A 48 -0.11 -0.64 3.31
N SER A 49 1.05 -0.83 2.68
CA SER A 49 1.80 0.27 2.05
C SER A 49 0.99 0.96 0.94
N ARG A 50 0.13 0.22 0.23
CA ARG A 50 -0.82 0.80 -0.73
C ARG A 50 -1.88 1.66 -0.03
N LYS A 51 -2.36 1.28 1.15
CA LYS A 51 -3.34 2.09 1.90
C LYS A 51 -2.73 3.42 2.29
N GLU A 52 -1.50 3.46 2.78
CA GLU A 52 -0.84 4.73 3.14
C GLU A 52 -0.60 5.62 1.91
N GLY A 53 -0.16 5.06 0.78
CA GLY A 53 0.06 5.82 -0.45
C GLY A 53 -1.21 6.28 -1.17
N VAL A 54 -2.27 5.47 -1.17
CA VAL A 54 -3.55 5.79 -1.85
C VAL A 54 -4.44 6.64 -0.95
N LEU A 55 -4.55 6.33 0.35
CA LEU A 55 -5.38 7.13 1.26
C LEU A 55 -4.75 8.51 1.48
N GLY A 56 -3.43 8.65 1.56
CA GLY A 56 -2.78 9.96 1.71
C GLY A 56 -3.00 10.92 0.54
N LEU A 57 -3.22 10.39 -0.67
CA LEU A 57 -3.43 11.19 -1.89
C LEU A 57 -4.91 11.36 -2.26
N LEU A 58 -5.79 10.43 -1.84
CA LEU A 58 -7.22 10.41 -2.17
C LEU A 58 -8.16 10.75 -1.01
N ILE A 59 -7.67 11.18 0.16
CA ILE A 59 -8.54 11.69 1.25
C ILE A 59 -9.11 13.09 0.95
N GLY A 60 -9.75 13.23 -0.20
CA GLY A 60 -10.99 13.99 -0.34
C GLY A 60 -12.06 12.99 -0.78
N GLN A 61 -12.84 12.45 0.18
CA GLN A 61 -13.83 11.39 -0.09
C GLN A 61 -14.86 11.77 -1.16
N ALA A 62 -15.02 13.07 -1.41
CA ALA A 62 -15.67 13.63 -2.58
C ALA A 62 -14.92 14.91 -2.98
N GLN A 63 -14.77 15.14 -4.30
CA GLN A 63 -14.21 16.37 -4.84
C GLN A 63 -15.27 17.03 -5.71
N ILE A 64 -15.54 18.29 -5.44
CA ILE A 64 -16.46 19.11 -6.22
C ILE A 64 -15.60 19.91 -7.21
N HIS A 65 -15.83 19.71 -8.50
CA HIS A 65 -15.09 20.38 -9.58
C HIS A 65 -16.03 21.26 -10.39
N ALA A 66 -15.47 22.31 -11.00
CA ALA A 66 -16.17 23.06 -12.02
C ALA A 66 -16.44 22.18 -13.27
N PRO A 67 -17.55 22.40 -13.98
CA PRO A 67 -17.82 21.69 -15.23
C PRO A 67 -16.67 21.91 -16.23
N GLY A 68 -16.14 20.84 -16.81
CA GLY A 68 -15.02 20.87 -17.77
C GLY A 68 -13.62 20.85 -17.16
N TYR A 69 -13.47 20.96 -15.83
CA TYR A 69 -12.15 20.94 -15.19
C TYR A 69 -11.42 19.58 -15.34
N LEU A 70 -12.17 18.48 -15.37
CA LEU A 70 -11.60 17.14 -15.57
C LEU A 70 -11.08 16.93 -17.00
N ASP A 71 -11.65 17.65 -17.98
CA ASP A 71 -11.25 17.55 -19.38
C ASP A 71 -10.07 18.48 -19.70
N ASN A 72 -10.01 19.66 -19.08
CA ASN A 72 -8.91 20.59 -19.22
C ASN A 72 -8.60 21.31 -17.89
N PRO A 73 -7.61 20.84 -17.11
CA PRO A 73 -7.22 21.48 -15.86
C PRO A 73 -6.43 22.77 -16.16
N SER A 74 -7.13 23.83 -16.49
CA SER A 74 -6.57 25.15 -16.77
C SER A 74 -7.11 26.20 -15.78
N ILE A 75 -6.38 27.32 -15.65
CA ILE A 75 -6.77 28.47 -14.82
C ILE A 75 -8.09 29.09 -15.31
N GLU A 76 -8.48 28.84 -16.56
CA GLU A 76 -9.74 29.34 -17.12
C GLU A 76 -10.96 28.56 -16.61
N THR A 77 -10.76 27.37 -16.04
CA THR A 77 -11.82 26.50 -15.50
C THR A 77 -11.82 26.50 -13.97
N LEU A 78 -11.66 27.68 -13.38
CA LEU A 78 -11.74 27.86 -11.93
C LEU A 78 -13.19 27.75 -11.45
N MET A 79 -13.38 27.00 -10.37
CA MET A 79 -14.64 27.04 -9.63
C MET A 79 -14.77 28.39 -8.92
N ALA A 80 -15.93 29.03 -9.03
CA ALA A 80 -16.24 30.23 -8.24
C ALA A 80 -16.10 29.92 -6.74
N PRO A 81 -15.67 30.89 -5.91
CA PRO A 81 -15.57 30.69 -4.47
C PRO A 81 -16.90 30.18 -3.88
N PRO A 82 -16.86 29.33 -2.83
CA PRO A 82 -18.03 28.61 -2.35
C PRO A 82 -19.14 29.58 -1.93
N ASP A 83 -20.25 29.50 -2.66
CA ASP A 83 -21.46 30.27 -2.45
C ASP A 83 -22.04 30.00 -1.04
N PRO A 84 -22.80 30.94 -0.42
CA PRO A 84 -23.36 30.74 0.92
C PRO A 84 -24.20 29.46 1.03
N THR A 85 -24.86 29.09 -0.07
CA THR A 85 -25.64 27.85 -0.22
C THR A 85 -24.78 26.60 -0.08
N LEU A 86 -23.61 26.59 -0.72
CA LEU A 86 -22.66 25.49 -0.66
C LEU A 86 -22.03 25.37 0.74
N LYS A 87 -21.74 26.49 1.40
CA LYS A 87 -21.25 26.49 2.79
C LYS A 87 -22.27 25.92 3.77
N ALA A 88 -23.56 26.21 3.58
CA ALA A 88 -24.62 25.64 4.40
C ALA A 88 -24.78 24.12 4.17
N ALA A 89 -24.65 23.65 2.93
CA ALA A 89 -24.67 22.23 2.61
C ALA A 89 -23.44 21.47 3.15
N LEU A 90 -22.28 22.12 3.21
CA LEU A 90 -21.04 21.55 3.76
C LEU A 90 -20.98 21.56 5.29
N ALA A 91 -21.93 22.21 5.97
CA ALA A 91 -22.03 22.26 7.43
C ALA A 91 -22.85 21.10 8.04
N ASP A 92 -23.19 20.07 7.25
CA ASP A 92 -23.89 18.87 7.73
C ASP A 92 -23.02 18.09 8.74
N PRO A 93 -23.57 17.62 9.87
CA PRO A 93 -22.84 16.85 10.89
C PRO A 93 -22.21 15.54 10.38
N ARG A 94 -22.60 15.07 9.19
CA ARG A 94 -21.98 13.91 8.52
C ARG A 94 -20.64 14.24 7.85
N ILE A 95 -20.31 15.52 7.67
CA ILE A 95 -19.07 15.98 7.03
C ILE A 95 -18.06 16.34 8.12
N SER A 96 -16.96 15.61 8.20
CA SER A 96 -15.94 15.83 9.24
C SER A 96 -15.09 17.07 9.01
N ALA A 97 -14.71 17.35 7.77
CA ALA A 97 -13.94 18.52 7.37
C ALA A 97 -14.06 18.77 5.86
N TRP A 98 -13.88 20.02 5.44
CA TRP A 98 -13.76 20.40 4.04
C TRP A 98 -12.65 21.44 3.88
N ALA A 99 -11.99 21.44 2.72
CA ALA A 99 -10.95 22.40 2.38
C ALA A 99 -11.06 22.79 0.90
N ALA A 100 -10.87 24.07 0.61
CA ALA A 100 -10.74 24.54 -0.78
C ALA A 100 -9.31 24.30 -1.26
N ARG A 101 -9.16 23.68 -2.43
CA ARG A 101 -7.86 23.41 -3.05
C ARG A 101 -7.76 24.10 -4.41
N LEU A 102 -6.65 24.80 -4.63
CA LEU A 102 -6.27 25.37 -5.91
C LEU A 102 -5.05 24.61 -6.43
N VAL A 103 -5.07 24.18 -7.69
CA VAL A 103 -3.93 23.53 -8.35
C VAL A 103 -3.47 24.43 -9.49
N LEU A 104 -2.24 24.91 -9.40
CA LEU A 104 -1.60 25.73 -10.43
C LEU A 104 -0.33 25.02 -10.91
N PRO A 105 -0.15 24.80 -12.22
CA PRO A 105 1.15 24.40 -12.75
C PRO A 105 2.12 25.57 -12.61
N GLY A 106 3.21 25.39 -11.86
CA GLY A 106 4.22 26.42 -11.66
C GLY A 106 5.59 25.78 -11.44
N VAL A 107 6.64 26.42 -11.96
CA VAL A 107 8.03 26.02 -11.73
C VAL A 107 8.59 26.87 -10.60
N VAL A 108 9.04 26.23 -9.52
CA VAL A 108 9.74 26.91 -8.44
C VAL A 108 11.22 26.88 -8.75
N VAL A 109 11.83 28.05 -8.97
CA VAL A 109 13.28 28.18 -9.17
C VAL A 109 13.90 28.72 -7.89
N SER A 110 14.83 27.97 -7.32
CA SER A 110 15.70 28.45 -6.25
C SER A 110 16.80 29.31 -6.85
N GLU A 111 17.08 30.45 -6.23
CA GLU A 111 18.18 31.32 -6.62
C GLU A 111 19.52 30.63 -6.27
N TYR A 112 20.17 30.00 -7.25
CA TYR A 112 21.57 29.60 -7.12
C TYR A 112 22.44 30.84 -7.30
N LYS A 113 22.82 31.47 -6.19
CA LYS A 113 23.91 32.44 -6.18
C LYS A 113 25.23 31.67 -6.26
N THR A 114 25.69 31.35 -7.47
CA THR A 114 27.07 30.95 -7.69
C THR A 114 27.96 32.13 -7.32
N LEU A 115 28.64 32.01 -6.18
CA LEU A 115 29.68 32.94 -5.76
C LEU A 115 30.82 32.91 -6.81
N PRO A 116 31.45 34.08 -7.06
CA PRO A 116 32.43 34.27 -8.13
C PRO A 116 33.72 33.46 -7.95
#